data_AF-A0A1I0GKS6-F1
#
_entry.id   AF-A0A1I0GKS6-F1
#
_cell.length_a   1.000
_cell.length_b   1.000
_cell.length_c   1.000
_cell.angle_alpha   90.00
_cell.angle_beta   90.00
_cell.angle_gamma   90.00
#
_symmetry.space_group_name_H-M   'P 1'
#
loop_
_entity.id
_entity.type
_entity.pdbx_description
1 polymer ?
#
loop_
_entity_poly.entity_id
_entity_poly.type
_entity_poly.pdbx_seq_one_letter_code
_entity_poly.pdbx_strand_id
1 'polypeptide(L)'
;MIWNYALEEIISGHADEGEQFVCVACGRCFEKGRIYELDGELFDAWGAVRQHVLREHGSMAEFLVDREPGVIGVTEVQRQILKLILEGKSDKEISAAAGIALSTVRNHRFNLREKEKQAKMFLALMGALERETKRGIGKSDTGSIEEVPASAAMVDARFNITDQETEKTLAAYLDENGAIRQFPARAKKKIIVMKEVIKNFKKDAVYTETEVNRILKRIYEEDYPSLRRALIEYGFMERTADGSVYRVRE
;
A
#
# COMPACT_ATOMS: atom_id res chain seq x y z
N MET A 1 3.26 -4.53 3.98
CA MET A 1 2.92 -4.33 2.56
C MET A 1 3.35 -5.55 1.78
N ILE A 2 2.70 -5.86 0.65
CA ILE A 2 3.01 -7.09 -0.11
C ILE A 2 4.48 -7.16 -0.56
N TRP A 3 5.13 -6.02 -0.83
CA TRP A 3 6.55 -5.96 -1.21
C TRP A 3 7.56 -6.24 -0.08
N ASN A 4 7.08 -6.49 1.14
CA ASN A 4 7.95 -6.91 2.26
C ASN A 4 8.18 -8.43 2.26
N TYR A 5 7.38 -9.18 1.48
CA TYR A 5 7.53 -10.63 1.32
C TYR A 5 8.56 -10.97 0.24
N ALA A 6 9.12 -12.18 0.30
CA ALA A 6 10.03 -12.68 -0.73
C ALA A 6 9.30 -12.78 -2.08
N LEU A 7 10.06 -12.70 -3.19
CA LEU A 7 9.49 -12.74 -4.54
C LEU A 7 8.62 -13.99 -4.76
N GLU A 8 9.09 -15.14 -4.28
CA GLU A 8 8.39 -16.42 -4.39
C GLU A 8 7.08 -16.44 -3.58
N GLU A 9 7.03 -15.78 -2.42
CA GLU A 9 5.84 -15.65 -1.57
C GLU A 9 4.81 -14.72 -2.20
N ILE A 10 5.26 -13.63 -2.85
CA ILE A 10 4.40 -12.74 -3.61
C ILE A 10 3.78 -13.48 -4.80
N ILE A 11 4.57 -14.27 -5.53
CA ILE A 11 4.09 -15.06 -6.67
C ILE A 11 3.09 -16.13 -6.22
N SER A 12 3.34 -16.79 -5.10
CA SER A 12 2.49 -17.85 -4.56
C SER A 12 1.25 -17.33 -3.83
N GLY A 13 1.25 -16.05 -3.43
CA GLY A 13 0.19 -15.39 -2.69
C GLY A 13 0.18 -15.69 -1.19
N HIS A 14 1.17 -16.42 -0.67
CA HIS A 14 1.24 -16.82 0.72
C HIS A 14 2.68 -16.88 1.24
N ALA A 15 2.85 -16.54 2.51
CA ALA A 15 4.10 -16.59 3.25
C ALA A 15 4.01 -17.56 4.42
N ASP A 16 5.14 -18.16 4.80
CA ASP A 16 5.26 -19.00 6.00
C ASP A 16 5.95 -18.20 7.12
N GLU A 17 5.20 -17.89 8.17
CA GLU A 17 5.70 -17.15 9.33
C GLU A 17 5.88 -18.05 10.57
N GLY A 18 6.31 -19.30 10.35
CA GLY A 18 6.61 -20.24 11.42
C GLY A 18 5.38 -20.99 11.91
N GLU A 19 4.60 -20.38 12.81
CA GLU A 19 3.39 -21.02 13.41
C GLU A 19 2.13 -20.82 12.56
N GLN A 20 2.20 -20.01 11.52
CA GLN A 20 1.06 -19.68 10.66
C GLN A 20 1.49 -19.48 9.21
N PHE A 21 0.54 -19.68 8.29
CA PHE A 21 0.62 -19.15 6.94
C PHE A 21 -0.13 -17.82 6.86
N VAL A 22 0.40 -16.88 6.10
CA VAL A 22 -0.21 -15.56 5.91
C VAL A 22 -0.50 -15.34 4.43
N CYS A 23 -1.71 -14.89 4.13
CA CYS A 23 -2.01 -14.40 2.79
C CYS A 23 -1.32 -13.06 2.56
N VAL A 24 -0.38 -12.98 1.61
CA VAL A 24 0.40 -11.75 1.36
C VAL A 24 -0.44 -10.62 0.74
N ALA A 25 -1.62 -10.95 0.22
CA ALA A 25 -2.55 -10.03 -0.43
C ALA A 25 -3.40 -9.22 0.57
N CYS A 26 -3.90 -9.88 1.63
CA CYS A 26 -4.80 -9.26 2.62
C CYS A 26 -4.36 -9.40 4.08
N GLY A 27 -3.28 -10.12 4.36
CA GLY A 27 -2.74 -10.33 5.71
C GLY A 27 -3.49 -11.35 6.55
N ARG A 28 -4.46 -12.10 5.99
CA ARG A 28 -5.20 -13.12 6.74
C ARG A 28 -4.29 -14.27 7.14
N CYS A 29 -4.36 -14.65 8.42
CA CYS A 29 -3.52 -15.70 9.01
C CYS A 29 -4.26 -17.05 9.15
N PHE A 30 -3.50 -18.13 8.94
CA PHE A 30 -3.94 -19.51 9.05
C PHE A 30 -2.94 -20.28 9.92
N GLU A 31 -3.31 -20.53 11.17
CA GLU A 31 -2.50 -21.18 12.20
C GLU A 31 -2.30 -22.68 11.90
N LYS A 32 -1.04 -23.13 11.93
CA LYS A 32 -0.69 -24.52 11.68
C LYS A 32 -1.25 -25.41 12.78
N GLY A 33 -1.61 -26.64 12.41
CA GLY A 33 -2.26 -27.59 13.33
C GLY A 33 -3.77 -27.39 13.51
N ARG A 34 -4.35 -26.32 12.96
CA ARG A 34 -5.82 -26.17 12.85
C ARG A 34 -6.35 -26.73 11.54
N ILE A 35 -7.60 -27.17 11.59
CA ILE A 35 -8.39 -27.54 10.42
C ILE A 35 -9.40 -26.42 10.15
N TYR A 36 -9.49 -26.04 8.89
CA TYR A 36 -10.35 -24.99 8.38
C TYR A 36 -11.42 -25.59 7.48
N GLU A 37 -12.68 -25.26 7.74
CA GLU A 37 -13.79 -25.63 6.87
C GLU A 37 -14.08 -24.48 5.90
N LEU A 38 -13.96 -24.74 4.60
CA LEU A 38 -14.18 -23.77 3.52
C LEU A 38 -15.11 -24.38 2.47
N ASP A 39 -16.34 -23.86 2.35
CA ASP A 39 -17.39 -24.38 1.45
C ASP A 39 -17.68 -25.88 1.62
N GLY A 40 -17.68 -26.36 2.87
CA GLY A 40 -17.98 -27.76 3.21
C GLY A 40 -16.81 -28.74 3.00
N GLU A 41 -15.63 -28.25 2.62
CA GLU A 41 -14.40 -29.04 2.55
C GLU A 41 -13.45 -28.66 3.69
N LEU A 42 -12.75 -29.67 4.23
CA LEU A 42 -11.79 -29.50 5.32
C LEU A 42 -10.37 -29.39 4.77
N PHE A 43 -9.66 -28.33 5.18
CA PHE A 43 -8.28 -28.06 4.80
C PHE A 43 -7.39 -27.92 6.04
N ASP A 44 -6.13 -28.34 5.94
CA ASP A 44 -5.09 -27.87 6.86
C ASP A 44 -4.77 -26.39 6.58
N ALA A 45 -3.98 -25.76 7.45
CA ALA A 45 -3.61 -24.34 7.28
C ALA A 45 -2.99 -24.01 5.92
N TRP A 46 -2.20 -24.94 5.36
CA TRP A 46 -1.56 -24.78 4.05
C TRP A 46 -2.60 -24.81 2.91
N GLY A 47 -3.53 -25.76 2.94
CA GLY A 47 -4.67 -25.83 2.03
C GLY A 47 -5.57 -24.61 2.16
N ALA A 48 -5.85 -24.19 3.38
CA ALA A 48 -6.73 -23.08 3.69
C ALA A 48 -6.20 -21.76 3.13
N VAL A 49 -4.90 -21.45 3.30
CA VAL A 49 -4.33 -20.23 2.74
C VAL A 49 -4.35 -20.23 1.21
N ARG A 50 -4.07 -21.36 0.55
CA ARG A 50 -4.11 -21.45 -0.91
C ARG A 50 -5.53 -21.29 -1.46
N GLN A 51 -6.50 -21.94 -0.82
CA GLN A 51 -7.91 -21.80 -1.19
C GLN A 51 -8.39 -20.37 -0.98
N HIS A 52 -8.00 -19.74 0.13
CA HIS A 52 -8.30 -18.34 0.39
C HIS A 52 -7.72 -17.41 -0.67
N VAL A 53 -6.43 -17.55 -1.02
CA VAL A 53 -5.80 -16.76 -2.10
C VAL A 53 -6.57 -16.92 -3.40
N LEU A 54 -6.83 -18.16 -3.82
CA LEU A 54 -7.52 -18.43 -5.08
C LEU A 54 -8.95 -17.86 -5.11
N ARG A 55 -9.70 -17.97 -4.00
CA ARG A 55 -11.12 -17.56 -3.95
C ARG A 55 -11.30 -16.07 -3.75
N GLU A 56 -10.51 -15.44 -2.89
CA GLU A 56 -10.66 -14.02 -2.54
C GLU A 56 -9.83 -13.08 -3.43
N HIS A 57 -8.77 -13.59 -4.06
CA HIS A 57 -7.81 -12.78 -4.82
C HIS A 57 -7.55 -13.29 -6.24
N GLY A 58 -8.08 -14.45 -6.62
CA GLY A 58 -7.81 -15.07 -7.91
C GLY A 58 -6.36 -15.53 -8.02
N SER A 59 -5.79 -15.43 -9.22
CA SER A 59 -4.36 -15.60 -9.41
C SER A 59 -3.59 -14.36 -8.94
N MET A 60 -2.36 -14.56 -8.45
CA MET A 60 -1.52 -13.42 -8.08
C MET A 60 -1.19 -12.51 -9.27
N ALA A 61 -1.23 -13.03 -10.50
CA ALA A 61 -1.09 -12.21 -11.70
C ALA A 61 -2.29 -11.26 -11.90
N GLU A 62 -3.52 -11.74 -11.71
CA GLU A 62 -4.74 -10.92 -11.74
C GLU A 62 -4.70 -9.88 -10.62
N PHE A 63 -4.42 -10.33 -9.40
CA PHE A 63 -4.32 -9.48 -8.23
C PHE A 63 -3.31 -8.33 -8.41
N LEU A 64 -2.12 -8.62 -8.94
CA LEU A 64 -1.06 -7.62 -9.14
C LEU A 64 -1.36 -6.68 -10.31
N VAL A 65 -1.91 -7.18 -11.43
CA VAL A 65 -2.20 -6.34 -12.61
C VAL A 65 -3.38 -5.40 -12.39
N ASP A 66 -4.26 -5.71 -11.44
CA ASP A 66 -5.38 -4.84 -11.06
C ASP A 66 -4.99 -3.70 -10.09
N ARG A 67 -3.77 -3.74 -9.53
CA ARG A 67 -3.26 -2.62 -8.73
C ARG A 67 -3.09 -1.36 -9.58
N GLU A 68 -2.93 -0.22 -8.90
CA GLU A 68 -2.59 1.03 -9.55
C GLU A 68 -1.25 0.89 -10.31
N PRO A 69 -1.13 1.42 -11.55
CA PRO A 69 0.05 1.20 -12.38
C PRO A 69 1.37 1.62 -11.70
N GLY A 70 1.32 2.65 -10.85
CA GLY A 70 2.46 3.12 -10.08
C GLY A 70 3.03 2.09 -9.11
N VAL A 71 2.20 1.21 -8.54
CA VAL A 71 2.60 0.18 -7.57
C VAL A 71 3.48 -0.88 -8.23
N ILE A 72 3.10 -1.35 -9.42
CA ILE A 72 3.87 -2.33 -10.20
C ILE A 72 4.86 -1.66 -11.18
N GLY A 73 4.96 -0.33 -11.11
CA GLY A 73 5.89 0.46 -11.90
C GLY A 73 5.64 0.43 -13.40
N VAL A 74 4.40 0.32 -13.88
CA VAL A 74 4.06 0.31 -15.32
C VAL A 74 3.18 1.49 -15.71
N THR A 75 3.05 1.78 -17.01
CA THR A 75 2.07 2.75 -17.52
C THR A 75 0.69 2.12 -17.70
N GLU A 76 -0.36 2.92 -17.82
CA GLU A 76 -1.73 2.40 -18.05
C GLU A 76 -1.81 1.52 -19.30
N VAL A 77 -1.16 1.94 -20.39
CA VAL A 77 -1.10 1.17 -21.63
C VAL A 77 -0.37 -0.17 -21.41
N GLN A 78 0.72 -0.18 -20.65
CA GLN A 78 1.43 -1.42 -20.31
C GLN A 78 0.56 -2.34 -19.45
N ARG A 79 -0.19 -1.80 -18.49
CA ARG A 79 -1.13 -2.56 -17.66
C ARG A 79 -2.23 -3.20 -18.50
N GLN A 80 -2.83 -2.45 -19.43
CA GLN A 80 -3.83 -2.99 -20.36
C GLN A 80 -3.27 -4.14 -21.20
N ILE A 81 -2.05 -4.00 -21.73
CA ILE A 81 -1.39 -5.08 -22.50
C ILE A 81 -1.14 -6.31 -21.61
N LEU A 82 -0.68 -6.14 -20.37
CA LEU A 82 -0.47 -7.24 -19.43
C LEU A 82 -1.76 -8.00 -19.12
N LYS A 83 -2.89 -7.30 -18.94
CA LYS A 83 -4.21 -7.92 -18.76
C LYS A 83 -4.60 -8.78 -19.96
N LEU A 84 -4.44 -8.25 -21.17
CA LEU A 84 -4.75 -9.01 -22.39
C LEU A 84 -3.82 -10.23 -22.59
N ILE A 85 -2.55 -10.14 -22.17
CA ILE A 85 -1.62 -11.28 -22.15
C ILE A 85 -2.10 -12.34 -21.14
N LEU A 86 -2.57 -11.91 -19.97
CA LEU A 86 -3.08 -12.80 -18.93
C LEU A 86 -4.35 -13.55 -19.38
N GLU A 87 -5.20 -12.90 -20.17
CA GLU A 87 -6.33 -13.53 -20.87
C GLU A 87 -5.91 -14.52 -21.98
N GLY A 88 -4.61 -14.66 -22.27
CA GLY A 88 -4.08 -15.57 -23.28
C GLY A 88 -4.17 -15.05 -24.73
N LYS A 89 -4.43 -13.74 -24.93
CA LYS A 89 -4.58 -13.16 -26.27
C LYS A 89 -3.25 -13.13 -27.04
N SER A 90 -3.34 -13.35 -28.35
CA SER A 90 -2.24 -13.19 -29.29
C SER A 90 -1.91 -11.72 -29.55
N ASP A 91 -0.73 -11.42 -30.09
CA ASP A 91 -0.34 -10.04 -30.42
C ASP A 91 -1.34 -9.34 -31.38
N LYS A 92 -2.00 -10.11 -32.26
CA LYS A 92 -3.03 -9.59 -33.17
C LYS A 92 -4.30 -9.19 -32.42
N GLU A 93 -4.74 -10.02 -31.49
CA GLU A 93 -5.92 -9.75 -30.66
C GLU A 93 -5.65 -8.60 -29.68
N ILE A 94 -4.43 -8.52 -29.12
CA ILE A 94 -4.00 -7.39 -28.28
C ILE A 94 -3.99 -6.10 -29.10
N SER A 95 -3.44 -6.12 -30.31
CA SER A 95 -3.42 -4.97 -31.22
C SER A 95 -4.83 -4.46 -31.50
N ALA A 96 -5.77 -5.36 -31.79
CA ALA A 96 -7.16 -5.01 -32.01
C ALA A 96 -7.85 -4.47 -30.74
N ALA A 97 -7.67 -5.13 -29.59
CA ALA A 97 -8.34 -4.78 -28.34
C ALA A 97 -7.82 -3.48 -27.70
N ALA A 98 -6.52 -3.22 -27.82
CA ALA A 98 -5.89 -2.00 -27.29
C ALA A 98 -5.85 -0.84 -28.29
N GLY A 99 -6.27 -1.05 -29.54
CA GLY A 99 -6.30 -0.01 -30.58
C GLY A 99 -4.90 0.48 -30.99
N ILE A 100 -3.87 -0.36 -30.88
CA ILE A 100 -2.48 -0.03 -31.20
C ILE A 100 -1.93 -0.93 -32.31
N ALA A 101 -0.91 -0.45 -33.03
CA ALA A 101 -0.28 -1.23 -34.09
C ALA A 101 0.40 -2.50 -33.55
N LEU A 102 0.41 -3.57 -34.37
CA LEU A 102 1.03 -4.85 -34.02
C LEU A 102 2.52 -4.71 -33.69
N SER A 103 3.24 -3.82 -34.38
CA SER A 103 4.64 -3.49 -34.09
C SER A 103 4.79 -2.86 -32.70
N THR A 104 3.85 -2.00 -32.30
CA THR A 104 3.81 -1.37 -30.98
C THR A 104 3.59 -2.41 -29.88
N VAL A 105 2.70 -3.40 -30.08
CA VAL A 105 2.51 -4.53 -29.14
C VAL A 105 3.81 -5.29 -28.92
N ARG A 106 4.50 -5.66 -30.01
CA ARG A 106 5.79 -6.37 -29.92
C ARG A 106 6.84 -5.54 -29.18
N ASN A 107 6.89 -4.24 -29.47
CA ASN A 107 7.82 -3.33 -28.79
C ASN A 107 7.52 -3.23 -27.29
N HIS A 108 6.25 -3.16 -26.90
CA HIS A 108 5.87 -3.21 -25.48
C HIS A 108 6.31 -4.51 -24.81
N ARG A 109 6.07 -5.67 -25.42
CA ARG A 109 6.52 -6.97 -24.88
C ARG A 109 8.04 -7.03 -24.71
N PHE A 110 8.79 -6.56 -25.71
CA PHE A 110 10.24 -6.46 -25.64
C PHE A 110 10.70 -5.58 -24.47
N ASN A 111 10.16 -4.35 -24.37
CA ASN A 111 10.54 -3.41 -23.31
C ASN A 111 10.14 -3.89 -21.91
N LEU A 112 8.99 -4.56 -21.76
CA LEU A 112 8.59 -5.17 -20.49
C LEU A 112 9.56 -6.27 -20.06
N ARG A 113 10.03 -7.10 -20.99
CA ARG A 113 11.02 -8.14 -20.72
C ARG A 113 12.41 -7.57 -20.36
N GLU A 114 12.84 -6.50 -21.03
CA GLU A 114 14.07 -5.80 -20.64
C GLU A 114 13.94 -5.15 -19.26
N LYS A 115 12.77 -4.58 -18.96
CA LYS A 115 12.47 -4.00 -17.65
C LYS A 115 12.46 -5.04 -16.53
N GLU A 116 11.94 -6.24 -16.78
CA GLU A 116 12.01 -7.38 -15.84
C GLU A 116 13.47 -7.72 -15.50
N LYS A 117 14.34 -7.84 -16.51
CA LYS A 117 15.77 -8.09 -16.30
C LYS A 117 16.43 -6.96 -15.50
N GLN A 118 16.13 -5.71 -15.84
CA GLN A 118 16.66 -4.54 -15.15
C GLN A 118 16.19 -4.50 -13.69
N ALA A 119 14.92 -4.80 -13.42
CA ALA A 119 14.38 -4.87 -12.06
C ALA A 119 15.10 -5.93 -11.23
N LYS A 120 15.35 -7.12 -11.81
CA LYS A 120 16.13 -8.17 -11.14
C LYS A 120 17.55 -7.72 -10.79
N MET A 121 18.26 -7.09 -11.74
CA MET A 121 19.61 -6.57 -11.49
C MET A 121 19.61 -5.43 -10.47
N PHE A 122 18.60 -4.57 -10.51
CA PHE A 122 18.44 -3.46 -9.58
C PHE A 122 18.19 -3.95 -8.14
N LEU A 123 17.28 -4.92 -7.94
CA LEU A 123 17.04 -5.52 -6.64
C LEU A 123 18.30 -6.19 -6.08
N ALA A 124 19.05 -6.91 -6.93
CA ALA A 124 20.32 -7.49 -6.54
C ALA A 124 21.35 -6.43 -6.09
N LEU A 125 21.44 -5.31 -6.83
CA LEU A 125 22.31 -4.19 -6.46
C LEU A 125 21.90 -3.57 -5.13
N MET A 126 20.61 -3.32 -4.91
CA MET A 126 20.10 -2.76 -3.65
C MET A 126 20.45 -3.66 -2.45
N GLY A 127 20.23 -4.97 -2.58
CA GLY A 127 20.59 -5.93 -1.54
C GLY A 127 22.10 -6.05 -1.31
N ALA A 128 22.91 -5.97 -2.37
CA ALA A 128 24.37 -5.96 -2.26
C ALA A 128 24.87 -4.72 -1.51
N LEU A 129 24.36 -3.53 -1.88
CA LEU A 129 24.70 -2.27 -1.23
C LEU A 129 24.34 -2.28 0.25
N GLU A 130 23.14 -2.74 0.61
CA GLU A 130 22.73 -2.81 2.02
C GLU A 130 23.64 -3.74 2.85
N ARG A 131 24.09 -4.87 2.28
CA ARG A 131 25.02 -5.77 2.95
C ARG A 131 26.40 -5.15 3.14
N GLU A 132 26.91 -4.45 2.12
CA GLU A 132 28.24 -3.84 2.15
C GLU A 132 28.30 -2.62 3.07
N THR A 133 27.30 -1.75 3.01
CA THR A 133 27.28 -0.49 3.78
C THR A 133 26.67 -0.66 5.17
N LYS A 134 25.99 -1.78 5.44
CA LYS A 134 25.11 -1.99 6.61
C LYS A 134 24.03 -0.91 6.75
N ARG A 135 23.71 -0.22 5.65
CA ARG A 135 22.71 0.85 5.56
C ARG A 135 21.93 0.66 4.26
N GLY A 136 20.65 0.31 4.36
CA GLY A 136 19.76 0.35 3.21
C GLY A 136 19.70 1.76 2.60
N ILE A 137 19.37 1.87 1.31
CA ILE A 137 19.36 3.16 0.59
C ILE A 137 18.43 4.21 1.23
N GLY A 138 17.43 3.76 1.98
CA GLY A 138 16.52 4.61 2.76
C GLY A 138 17.17 5.25 3.99
N LYS A 139 18.37 4.85 4.42
CA LYS A 139 19.07 5.39 5.59
C LYS A 139 20.13 6.39 5.15
N SER A 140 19.94 7.66 5.51
CA SER A 140 20.91 8.73 5.29
C SER A 140 21.42 9.28 6.62
N ASP A 141 22.38 10.22 6.55
CA ASP A 141 22.88 10.93 7.73
C ASP A 141 21.80 11.81 8.41
N THR A 142 20.66 12.02 7.74
CA THR A 142 19.50 12.76 8.26
C THR A 142 18.37 11.86 8.79
N GLY A 143 18.64 10.57 8.99
CA GLY A 143 17.69 9.57 9.50
C GLY A 143 17.25 8.55 8.45
N SER A 144 16.28 7.72 8.79
CA SER A 144 15.66 6.78 7.84
C SER A 144 14.49 7.46 7.15
N ILE A 145 14.37 7.29 5.83
CA ILE A 145 13.17 7.65 5.08
C ILE A 145 12.05 6.71 5.55
N GLU A 146 10.96 7.30 6.03
CA GLU A 146 9.80 6.55 6.49
C GLU A 146 9.15 5.80 5.31
N GLU A 147 8.61 4.61 5.60
CA GLU A 147 7.81 3.87 4.62
C GLU A 147 6.55 4.67 4.25
N VAL A 148 6.28 4.71 2.95
CA VAL A 148 5.07 5.33 2.41
C VAL A 148 3.86 4.45 2.77
N PRO A 149 2.79 5.01 3.38
CA PRO A 149 1.58 4.24 3.69
C PRO A 149 0.96 3.60 2.44
N ALA A 150 0.37 2.42 2.62
CA ALA A 150 -0.36 1.68 1.59
C ALA A 150 -1.48 2.49 0.92
N SER A 151 -2.16 3.31 1.72
CA SER A 151 -3.28 4.18 1.35
C SER A 151 -2.90 5.39 0.51
N ALA A 152 -1.60 5.65 0.28
CA ALA A 152 -1.16 6.85 -0.41
C ALA A 152 -1.54 6.80 -1.90
N ALA A 153 -2.64 7.47 -2.25
CA ALA A 153 -3.15 7.57 -3.62
C ALA A 153 -2.15 8.16 -4.63
N MET A 154 -1.11 8.86 -4.15
CA MET A 154 0.05 9.28 -4.96
C MET A 154 1.32 9.26 -4.11
N VAL A 155 2.31 8.47 -4.51
CA VAL A 155 3.66 8.51 -3.95
C VAL A 155 4.45 9.63 -4.66
N ASP A 156 4.59 10.79 -4.00
CA ASP A 156 5.43 11.87 -4.48
C ASP A 156 6.41 12.38 -3.40
N ALA A 157 7.18 13.41 -3.74
CA ALA A 157 8.22 14.00 -2.87
C ALA A 157 7.71 14.40 -1.46
N ARG A 158 6.40 14.53 -1.25
CA ARG A 158 5.79 14.82 0.05
C ARG A 158 5.97 13.68 1.06
N PHE A 159 6.20 12.45 0.62
CA PHE A 159 6.47 11.29 1.49
C PHE A 159 7.96 11.04 1.75
N ASN A 160 8.87 11.85 1.19
CA ASN A 160 10.29 11.81 1.55
C ASN A 160 10.51 12.45 2.93
N ILE A 161 9.92 11.87 3.97
CA ILE A 161 9.97 12.31 5.36
C ILE A 161 10.95 11.40 6.08
N THR A 162 11.92 11.98 6.79
CA THR A 162 12.80 11.19 7.66
C THR A 162 12.29 11.16 9.10
N ASP A 163 12.68 10.13 9.86
CA ASP A 163 12.34 10.03 11.29
C ASP A 163 12.70 11.31 12.06
N GLN A 164 13.87 11.89 11.77
CA GLN A 164 14.32 13.15 12.39
C GLN A 164 13.43 14.35 12.01
N GLU A 165 12.94 14.40 10.77
CA GLU A 165 12.01 15.45 10.34
C GLU A 165 10.65 15.27 11.01
N THR A 166 10.19 14.02 11.17
CA THR A 166 8.97 13.68 11.91
C THR A 166 9.08 14.14 13.36
N GLU A 167 10.11 13.72 14.08
CA GLU A 167 10.33 14.12 15.49
C GLU A 167 10.38 15.64 15.65
N LYS A 168 11.17 16.34 14.82
CA LYS A 168 11.26 17.81 14.87
C LYS A 168 9.92 18.48 14.56
N THR A 169 9.16 17.95 13.61
CA THR A 169 7.85 18.51 13.25
C THR A 169 6.84 18.26 14.35
N LEU A 170 6.78 17.05 14.91
CA LEU A 170 5.87 16.75 16.00
C LEU A 170 6.18 17.58 17.25
N ALA A 171 7.45 17.70 17.64
CA ALA A 171 7.86 18.56 18.76
C ALA A 171 7.54 20.05 18.55
N ALA A 172 7.53 20.52 17.30
CA ALA A 172 7.20 21.91 16.97
C ALA A 172 5.69 22.17 17.00
N TYR A 173 4.86 21.22 16.57
CA TYR A 173 3.42 21.44 16.36
C TYR A 173 2.51 20.75 17.38
N LEU A 174 2.97 19.75 18.11
CA LEU A 174 2.23 19.07 19.17
C LEU A 174 2.80 19.42 20.55
N ASP A 175 1.95 19.36 21.56
CA ASP A 175 2.35 19.39 22.96
C ASP A 175 2.60 17.98 23.53
N GLU A 176 2.96 17.92 24.81
CA GLU A 176 3.27 16.68 25.52
C GLU A 176 2.07 15.73 25.65
N ASN A 177 0.84 16.25 25.48
CA ASN A 177 -0.41 15.49 25.54
C ASN A 177 -0.90 15.08 24.15
N GLY A 178 -0.16 15.41 23.09
CA GLY A 178 -0.54 15.14 21.71
C GLY A 178 -1.55 16.12 21.11
N ALA A 179 -1.81 17.26 21.77
CA ALA A 179 -2.66 18.31 21.23
C ALA A 179 -1.85 19.22 20.29
N ILE A 180 -2.47 19.66 19.21
CA ILE A 180 -1.88 20.52 18.19
C ILE A 180 -1.86 21.96 18.71
N ARG A 181 -0.67 22.56 18.77
CA ARG A 181 -0.46 23.99 19.08
C ARG A 181 -0.81 24.88 17.90
N GLN A 182 -0.47 24.45 16.69
CA GLN A 182 -0.73 25.19 15.46
C GLN A 182 -0.85 24.23 14.28
N PHE A 183 -1.84 24.41 13.42
CA PHE A 183 -1.95 23.58 12.22
C PHE A 183 -0.94 24.03 11.14
N PRO A 184 -0.04 23.14 10.65
CA PRO A 184 0.99 23.53 9.70
C PRO A 184 0.42 23.91 8.32
N ALA A 185 1.01 24.91 7.66
CA ALA A 185 0.61 25.32 6.31
C ALA A 185 1.18 24.44 5.18
N ARG A 186 2.40 23.90 5.37
CA ARG A 186 3.12 23.13 4.33
C ARG A 186 2.62 21.69 4.26
N ALA A 187 2.37 21.19 3.04
CA ALA A 187 1.82 19.85 2.81
C ALA A 187 2.61 18.72 3.48
N LYS A 188 3.95 18.71 3.38
CA LYS A 188 4.81 17.70 4.02
C LYS A 188 4.62 17.65 5.55
N LYS A 189 4.56 18.83 6.20
CA LYS A 189 4.32 18.95 7.64
C LYS A 189 2.89 18.56 8.04
N LYS A 190 1.90 18.87 7.19
CA LYS A 190 0.51 18.40 7.39
C LYS A 190 0.45 16.87 7.39
N ILE A 191 1.10 16.20 6.45
CA ILE A 191 1.14 14.72 6.40
C ILE A 191 1.70 14.14 7.70
N ILE A 192 2.82 14.68 8.21
CA ILE A 192 3.42 14.25 9.47
C ILE A 192 2.43 14.38 10.63
N VAL A 193 1.80 15.55 10.79
CA VAL A 193 0.82 15.78 11.85
C VAL A 193 -0.41 14.88 11.68
N MET A 194 -0.94 14.70 10.46
CA MET A 194 -2.09 13.82 10.19
C MET A 194 -1.78 12.35 10.50
N LYS A 195 -0.56 11.89 10.21
CA LYS A 195 -0.10 10.54 10.55
C LYS A 195 -0.09 10.31 12.07
N GLU A 196 0.14 11.34 12.86
CA GLU A 196 0.03 11.26 14.32
C GLU A 196 -1.43 11.30 14.79
N VAL A 197 -2.23 12.22 14.23
CA VAL A 197 -3.65 12.39 14.59
C VAL A 197 -4.45 11.11 14.32
N ILE A 198 -4.23 10.44 13.18
CA ILE A 198 -5.01 9.27 12.79
C ILE A 198 -4.83 8.07 13.74
N LYS A 199 -3.74 8.01 14.52
CA LYS A 199 -3.52 6.97 15.54
C LYS A 199 -4.60 6.95 16.63
N ASN A 200 -5.36 8.04 16.78
CA ASN A 200 -6.49 8.13 17.70
C ASN A 200 -7.76 7.43 17.17
N PHE A 201 -7.75 6.92 15.94
CA PHE A 201 -8.86 6.21 15.31
C PHE A 201 -8.53 4.72 15.12
N LYS A 202 -9.53 3.87 15.32
CA LYS A 202 -9.44 2.42 15.07
C LYS A 202 -9.71 2.17 13.59
N LYS A 203 -8.89 1.32 12.95
CA LYS A 203 -8.96 1.05 11.51
C LYS A 203 -10.29 0.41 11.09
N ASP A 204 -10.78 -0.56 11.84
CA ASP A 204 -12.01 -1.31 11.53
C ASP A 204 -13.28 -0.69 12.11
N ALA A 205 -13.22 0.55 12.59
CA ALA A 205 -14.35 1.22 13.20
C ALA A 205 -15.06 2.18 12.24
N VAL A 206 -16.39 2.18 12.32
CA VAL A 206 -17.26 3.15 11.66
C VAL A 206 -17.54 4.26 12.66
N TYR A 207 -17.29 5.50 12.24
CA TYR A 207 -17.54 6.68 13.06
C TYR A 207 -18.61 7.56 12.42
N THR A 208 -19.40 8.21 13.26
CA THR A 208 -20.26 9.34 12.89
C THR A 208 -19.46 10.65 12.89
N GLU A 209 -19.96 11.68 12.21
CA GLU A 209 -19.35 13.02 12.27
C GLU A 209 -19.17 13.50 13.73
N THR A 210 -20.16 13.24 14.59
CA THR A 210 -20.14 13.68 15.99
C THR A 210 -19.02 12.99 16.77
N GLU A 211 -18.77 11.71 16.54
CA GLU A 211 -17.69 10.96 17.18
C GLU A 211 -16.32 11.42 16.70
N VAL A 212 -16.17 11.61 15.38
CA VAL A 212 -14.94 12.17 14.79
C VAL A 212 -14.64 13.54 15.39
N ASN A 213 -15.63 14.44 15.42
CA ASN A 213 -15.48 15.78 15.98
C ASN A 213 -15.12 15.72 17.48
N ARG A 214 -15.67 14.78 18.24
CA ARG A 214 -15.34 14.60 19.67
C ARG A 214 -13.87 14.21 19.87
N ILE A 215 -13.36 13.29 19.05
CA ILE A 215 -11.95 12.87 19.09
C ILE A 215 -11.04 14.05 18.70
N LEU A 216 -11.34 14.69 17.57
CA LEU A 216 -10.50 15.79 17.04
C LEU A 216 -10.51 17.03 17.94
N LYS A 217 -11.61 17.33 18.65
CA LYS A 217 -11.67 18.43 19.61
C LYS A 217 -10.66 18.30 20.74
N ARG A 218 -10.35 17.07 21.18
CA ARG A 218 -9.32 16.82 22.21
C ARG A 218 -7.91 17.11 21.71
N ILE A 219 -7.73 17.06 20.39
CA ILE A 219 -6.44 17.21 19.73
C ILE A 219 -6.26 18.67 19.29
N TYR A 220 -7.29 19.32 18.75
CA TYR A 220 -7.22 20.70 18.30
C TYR A 220 -8.58 21.37 18.40
N GLU A 221 -8.89 21.91 19.58
CA GLU A 221 -10.19 22.52 19.85
C GLU A 221 -10.47 23.73 18.94
N GLU A 222 -9.44 24.52 18.64
CA GLU A 222 -9.56 25.77 17.89
C GLU A 222 -10.09 25.59 16.47
N ASP A 223 -9.65 24.55 15.76
CA ASP A 223 -10.10 24.28 14.37
C ASP A 223 -10.04 22.78 14.01
N TYR A 224 -10.72 21.96 14.81
CA TYR A 224 -10.98 20.55 14.50
C TYR A 224 -11.70 20.31 13.15
N PRO A 225 -12.55 21.22 12.60
CA PRO A 225 -13.12 21.03 11.27
C PRO A 225 -12.05 21.00 10.17
N SER A 226 -11.03 21.85 10.24
CA SER A 226 -9.92 21.81 9.28
C SER A 226 -9.10 20.53 9.40
N LEU A 227 -8.89 19.99 10.61
CA LEU A 227 -8.28 18.66 10.77
C LEU A 227 -9.11 17.58 10.08
N ARG A 228 -10.43 17.57 10.30
CA ARG A 228 -11.32 16.59 9.67
C ARG A 228 -11.25 16.67 8.14
N ARG A 229 -11.25 17.89 7.57
CA ARG A 229 -11.09 18.08 6.13
C ARG A 229 -9.74 17.58 5.63
N ALA A 230 -8.65 17.89 6.34
CA ALA A 230 -7.32 17.44 5.98
C ALA A 230 -7.20 15.91 6.03
N LEU A 231 -7.75 15.24 7.04
CA LEU A 231 -7.75 13.77 7.12
C LEU A 231 -8.41 13.14 5.88
N ILE A 232 -9.44 13.76 5.33
CA ILE A 232 -10.10 13.28 4.10
C ILE A 232 -9.27 13.65 2.86
N GLU A 233 -8.85 14.91 2.74
CA GLU A 233 -8.13 15.44 1.59
C GLU A 233 -6.80 14.70 1.35
N TYR A 234 -6.09 14.38 2.42
CA TYR A 234 -4.84 13.62 2.36
C TYR A 234 -5.04 12.10 2.39
N GLY A 235 -6.29 11.63 2.36
CA GLY A 235 -6.61 10.20 2.20
C GLY A 235 -6.36 9.34 3.45
N PHE A 236 -6.30 9.92 4.65
CA PHE A 236 -6.23 9.15 5.91
C PHE A 236 -7.61 8.66 6.37
N MET A 237 -8.68 9.33 5.96
CA MET A 237 -10.06 8.94 6.20
C MET A 237 -10.89 9.08 4.93
N GLU A 238 -11.92 8.27 4.84
CA GLU A 238 -13.00 8.45 3.87
C GLU A 238 -14.31 8.80 4.58
N ARG A 239 -15.22 9.43 3.83
CA ARG A 239 -16.58 9.69 4.30
C ARG A 239 -17.60 9.42 3.20
N THR A 240 -18.82 9.09 3.59
CA THR A 240 -19.96 9.06 2.67
C THR A 240 -20.32 10.47 2.21
N ALA A 241 -20.97 10.59 1.04
CA ALA A 241 -21.31 11.89 0.44
C ALA A 241 -22.26 12.73 1.32
N ASP A 242 -23.13 12.05 2.08
CA ASP A 242 -24.03 12.63 3.08
C ASP A 242 -23.35 12.93 4.42
N GLY A 243 -22.07 12.56 4.60
CA GLY A 243 -21.30 12.81 5.81
C GLY A 243 -21.75 12.00 7.03
N SER A 244 -22.60 11.00 6.84
CA SER A 244 -23.12 10.18 7.94
C SER A 244 -22.08 9.20 8.49
N VAL A 245 -21.19 8.72 7.62
CA VAL A 245 -20.22 7.67 7.94
C VAL A 245 -18.81 8.12 7.61
N TYR A 246 -17.90 7.83 8.53
CA TYR A 246 -16.47 8.05 8.46
C TYR A 246 -15.71 6.76 8.75
N ARG A 247 -14.64 6.49 7.99
CA ARG A 247 -13.77 5.32 8.18
C ARG A 247 -12.32 5.69 7.92
N VAL A 248 -11.39 5.01 8.58
CA VAL A 248 -9.95 5.13 8.26
C VAL A 248 -9.72 4.45 6.92
N ARG A 249 -8.96 5.09 6.02
CA ARG A 249 -8.65 4.52 4.71
C ARG A 249 -7.40 3.63 4.81
N GLU A 250 -7.51 2.40 4.31
CA GLU A 250 -6.39 1.44 4.20
C GLU A 250 -5.43 1.75 3.06
#